data_AF-A0A257XDN0-F1
#
_entry.id   AF-A0A257XDN0-F1
#
_cell.length_a   1.000
_cell.length_b   1.000
_cell.length_c   1.000
_cell.angle_alpha   90.00
_cell.angle_beta   90.00
_cell.angle_gamma   90.00
#
_symmetry.space_group_name_H-M   'P 1'
#
loop_
_entity.id
_entity.type
_entity.pdbx_description
1 polymer ?
#
loop_
_entity_poly.entity_id
_entity_poly.type
_entity_poly.pdbx_seq_one_letter_code
_entity_poly.pdbx_strand_id
1 'polypeptide(L)'
;MKKMKLDETGDSDDLQALFDSIASETPQKVRLEVVPEAANSSGDSADLEALFDSVSDDYSAPAAAAPASGNDDEHSCDNVFNKVGHLARQLHDTLRELGYDHALEDVANQMPDARSRLTYIAQMTESAASRVLNATDIAIPLQDDIEKRSSTLHDRWEKLYRNELSVEEFKALAAETRGFLGDVPAFARDTRAQLNEIMMAQDFQDLTGQVIKKIVEMS
;
A
#
# COMPACT_ATOMS: atom_id res chain seq x y z
N MET A 1 27.50 -18.65 -26.39
CA MET A 1 26.79 -17.47 -25.85
C MET A 1 25.77 -17.02 -26.88
N LYS A 2 24.47 -17.29 -26.66
CA LYS A 2 23.38 -16.85 -27.53
C LYS A 2 22.52 -15.88 -26.71
N LYS A 3 22.68 -14.57 -26.97
CA LYS A 3 21.85 -13.54 -26.33
C LYS A 3 20.43 -13.67 -26.88
N MET A 4 19.50 -14.00 -25.99
CA MET A 4 18.06 -13.88 -26.23
C MET A 4 17.79 -12.38 -26.37
N LYS A 5 17.38 -11.94 -27.57
CA LYS A 5 16.81 -10.62 -27.76
C LYS A 5 15.41 -10.67 -27.15
N LEU A 6 15.21 -9.87 -26.11
CA LEU A 6 13.91 -9.60 -25.53
C LEU A 6 13.18 -8.69 -26.53
N ASP A 7 12.08 -9.15 -27.11
CA ASP A 7 11.24 -8.36 -28.01
C ASP A 7 10.46 -7.32 -27.18
N GLU A 8 11.11 -6.20 -26.86
CA GLU A 8 10.66 -5.11 -25.99
C GLU A 8 9.46 -4.30 -26.55
N THR A 9 9.07 -4.56 -27.80
CA THR A 9 7.97 -3.84 -28.48
C THR A 9 6.65 -4.59 -28.47
N GLY A 10 6.65 -5.91 -28.27
CA GLY A 10 5.42 -6.70 -28.17
C GLY A 10 4.72 -6.53 -26.82
N ASP A 11 5.50 -6.48 -25.74
CA ASP A 11 4.98 -6.42 -24.36
C ASP A 11 4.34 -5.05 -24.04
N SER A 12 4.83 -3.97 -24.65
CA SER A 12 4.22 -2.64 -24.50
C SER A 12 2.85 -2.52 -25.17
N ASP A 13 2.61 -3.26 -26.26
CA ASP A 13 1.36 -3.22 -27.02
C ASP A 13 0.30 -4.09 -26.32
N ASP A 14 0.71 -5.23 -25.79
CA ASP A 14 -0.13 -6.10 -24.95
C ASP A 14 -0.55 -5.40 -23.64
N LEU A 15 0.37 -4.63 -23.01
CA LEU A 15 0.05 -3.81 -21.84
C LEU A 15 -0.91 -2.66 -22.18
N GLN A 16 -0.72 -2.00 -23.32
CA GLN A 16 -1.64 -0.95 -23.78
C GLN A 16 -3.04 -1.52 -24.06
N ALA A 17 -3.13 -2.72 -24.63
CA ALA A 17 -4.40 -3.41 -24.86
C ALA A 17 -5.10 -3.82 -23.55
N LEU A 18 -4.35 -4.22 -22.51
CA LEU A 18 -4.90 -4.49 -21.18
C LEU A 18 -5.41 -3.21 -20.50
N PHE A 19 -4.69 -2.09 -20.62
CA PHE A 19 -5.12 -0.79 -20.12
C PHE A 19 -6.40 -0.30 -20.80
N ASP A 20 -6.49 -0.39 -22.13
CA ASP A 20 -7.69 -0.02 -22.88
C ASP A 20 -8.88 -0.94 -22.53
N SER A 21 -8.63 -2.23 -22.29
CA SER A 21 -9.67 -3.17 -21.84
C SER A 21 -10.24 -2.79 -20.47
N ILE A 22 -9.39 -2.41 -19.51
CA ILE A 22 -9.82 -2.00 -18.15
C ILE A 22 -10.52 -0.63 -18.18
N ALA A 23 -10.07 0.28 -19.05
CA ALA A 23 -10.72 1.58 -19.23
C ALA A 23 -12.10 1.48 -19.92
N SER A 24 -12.32 0.42 -20.72
CA SER A 24 -13.59 0.16 -21.40
C SER A 24 -14.65 -0.51 -20.51
N GLU A 25 -14.24 -1.11 -19.38
CA GLU A 25 -15.18 -1.58 -18.36
C GLU A 25 -15.85 -0.37 -17.69
N THR A 26 -17.09 -0.11 -18.08
CA THR A 26 -17.90 0.95 -17.47
C THR A 26 -18.03 0.66 -15.98
N PRO A 27 -17.74 1.62 -15.07
CA PRO A 27 -17.82 1.36 -13.64
C PRO A 27 -19.24 0.95 -13.28
N GLN A 28 -19.41 -0.32 -12.91
CA GLN A 28 -20.64 -0.79 -12.30
C GLN A 28 -20.83 0.07 -11.06
N LYS A 29 -21.93 0.82 -11.02
CA LYS A 29 -22.27 1.80 -9.99
C LYS A 29 -22.23 1.11 -8.63
N VAL A 30 -21.09 1.15 -7.94
CA VAL A 30 -20.96 0.67 -6.57
C VAL A 30 -21.74 1.65 -5.72
N ARG A 31 -22.99 1.29 -5.42
CA ARG A 31 -23.79 1.98 -4.42
C ARG A 31 -23.13 1.67 -3.08
N LEU A 32 -22.40 2.63 -2.52
CA LEU A 32 -21.93 2.54 -1.14
C LEU A 32 -23.17 2.40 -0.25
N GLU A 33 -23.34 1.21 0.31
CA GLU A 33 -24.25 0.99 1.42
C GLU A 33 -23.44 1.28 2.69
N VAL A 34 -23.86 2.31 3.43
CA VAL A 34 -23.27 2.64 4.72
C VAL A 34 -23.63 1.52 5.68
N VAL A 35 -22.69 0.63 5.94
CA VAL A 35 -22.79 -0.33 7.04
C VAL A 35 -22.72 0.47 8.35
N PRO A 36 -23.71 0.39 9.24
CA PRO A 36 -23.60 1.00 10.55
C PRO A 36 -22.57 0.21 11.35
N GLU A 37 -21.39 0.81 11.55
CA GLU A 37 -20.32 0.19 12.32
C GLU A 37 -20.71 0.12 13.80
N ALA A 38 -20.68 -1.11 14.31
CA ALA A 38 -20.97 -1.42 15.69
C ALA A 38 -19.90 -0.82 16.61
N ALA A 39 -20.36 -0.34 17.76
CA ALA A 39 -19.57 0.19 18.85
C ALA A 39 -18.37 -0.70 19.23
N ASN A 40 -17.16 -0.12 19.23
CA ASN A 40 -16.22 -0.11 20.37
C ASN A 40 -14.85 0.48 20.00
N SER A 41 -14.60 1.74 20.38
CA SER A 41 -13.42 2.13 21.20
C SER A 41 -13.52 3.61 21.58
N SER A 42 -14.03 3.81 22.78
CA SER A 42 -14.07 5.04 23.57
C SER A 42 -12.69 5.70 23.69
N GLY A 43 -12.56 6.97 23.33
CA GLY A 43 -11.40 7.80 23.69
C GLY A 43 -11.27 9.10 22.89
N ASP A 44 -11.05 9.01 21.57
CA ASP A 44 -10.51 10.13 20.80
C ASP A 44 -11.55 11.11 20.22
N SER A 45 -12.84 10.76 20.15
CA SER A 45 -13.84 11.66 19.51
C SER A 45 -14.13 12.91 20.32
N ALA A 46 -14.11 12.82 21.67
CA ALA A 46 -14.46 13.94 22.55
C ALA A 46 -13.30 14.94 22.70
N ASP A 47 -12.06 14.45 22.74
CA ASP A 47 -10.87 15.31 22.78
C ASP A 47 -10.67 16.05 21.45
N LEU A 48 -11.01 15.42 20.31
CA LEU A 48 -10.98 16.08 19.00
C LEU A 48 -12.07 17.14 18.86
N GLU A 49 -13.28 16.91 19.39
CA GLU A 49 -14.33 17.94 19.45
C GLU A 49 -13.92 19.13 20.33
N ALA A 50 -13.30 18.88 21.48
CA ALA A 50 -12.83 19.93 22.38
C ALA A 50 -11.68 20.77 21.76
N LEU A 51 -10.79 20.14 20.99
CA LEU A 51 -9.73 20.84 20.25
C LEU A 51 -10.31 21.70 19.11
N PHE A 52 -11.40 21.26 18.48
CA PHE A 52 -12.07 22.02 17.42
C PHE A 52 -12.80 23.26 17.97
N ASP A 53 -13.45 23.13 19.14
CA ASP A 53 -14.07 24.27 19.84
C ASP A 53 -13.00 25.26 20.33
N SER A 54 -11.87 24.77 20.86
CA SER A 54 -10.77 25.63 21.32
C SER A 54 -10.13 26.45 20.19
N VAL A 55 -10.00 25.89 18.98
CA VAL A 55 -9.47 26.63 17.81
C VAL A 55 -10.47 27.67 17.30
N SER A 56 -11.75 27.40 17.47
CA SER A 56 -12.83 28.31 17.07
C SER A 56 -12.92 29.53 18.00
N ASP A 57 -12.67 29.32 19.31
CA ASP A 57 -12.63 30.40 20.31
C ASP A 57 -11.38 31.29 20.19
N ASP A 58 -10.24 30.74 19.79
CA ASP A 58 -9.01 31.52 19.51
C ASP A 58 -9.15 32.46 18.29
N TYR A 59 -10.18 32.25 17.45
CA TYR A 59 -10.53 33.13 16.34
C TYR A 59 -11.70 34.08 16.68
N SER A 60 -11.68 34.69 17.87
CA SER A 60 -12.53 35.85 18.14
C SER A 60 -11.92 37.12 17.51
N ALA A 61 -12.41 37.46 16.31
CA ALA A 61 -12.12 38.74 15.68
C ALA A 61 -12.56 39.91 16.59
N PRO A 62 -11.81 41.04 16.63
CA PRO A 62 -12.04 42.09 17.60
C PRO A 62 -13.38 42.78 17.37
N ALA A 63 -14.12 42.97 18.46
CA ALA A 63 -15.40 43.65 18.52
C ALA A 63 -15.35 45.04 17.84
N ALA A 64 -16.11 45.18 16.75
CA ALA A 64 -16.55 46.47 16.25
C ALA A 64 -18.01 46.70 16.68
N ALA A 65 -18.22 47.80 17.38
CA ALA A 65 -19.46 48.22 18.01
C ALA A 65 -20.67 48.25 17.05
N ALA A 66 -21.83 47.85 17.58
CA ALA A 66 -23.13 47.99 16.93
C ALA A 66 -23.45 49.45 16.56
N PRO A 67 -24.30 49.66 15.53
CA PRO A 67 -25.63 50.13 15.89
C PRO A 67 -26.78 49.38 15.19
N ALA A 68 -27.77 49.04 16.01
CA ALA A 68 -29.20 49.11 15.80
C ALA A 68 -29.83 48.95 14.39
N SER A 69 -30.69 47.92 14.33
CA SER A 69 -32.01 47.86 13.67
C SER A 69 -32.09 47.73 12.15
N GLY A 70 -32.66 46.59 11.73
CA GLY A 70 -33.59 46.52 10.59
C GLY A 70 -33.18 45.56 9.47
N ASN A 71 -33.79 44.37 9.43
CA ASN A 71 -34.05 43.55 8.23
C ASN A 71 -32.95 43.41 7.15
N ASP A 72 -31.66 43.23 7.48
CA ASP A 72 -30.58 43.18 6.48
C ASP A 72 -29.70 41.89 6.52
N ASP A 73 -30.15 40.81 7.16
CA ASP A 73 -29.37 39.55 7.20
C ASP A 73 -29.35 38.80 5.84
N GLU A 74 -30.40 38.92 5.02
CA GLU A 74 -30.39 38.37 3.65
C GLU A 74 -29.44 39.15 2.74
N HIS A 75 -29.38 40.48 2.87
CA HIS A 75 -28.54 41.34 2.02
C HIS A 75 -27.05 41.30 2.37
N SER A 76 -26.68 40.93 3.61
CA SER A 76 -25.28 40.78 4.02
C SER A 76 -24.65 39.51 3.42
N CYS A 77 -25.34 38.37 3.54
CA CYS A 77 -24.92 37.11 2.90
C CYS A 77 -24.88 37.25 1.37
N ASP A 78 -25.87 37.91 0.77
CA ASP A 78 -25.89 38.20 -0.67
C ASP A 78 -24.75 39.12 -1.10
N ASN A 79 -24.41 40.15 -0.30
CA ASN A 79 -23.26 41.01 -0.58
C ASN A 79 -21.94 40.24 -0.49
N VAL A 80 -21.78 39.37 0.51
CA VAL A 80 -20.58 38.53 0.66
C VAL A 80 -20.48 37.55 -0.51
N PHE A 81 -21.56 36.87 -0.89
CA PHE A 81 -21.61 36.01 -2.07
C PHE A 81 -21.28 36.77 -3.36
N ASN A 82 -21.83 37.97 -3.55
CA ASN A 82 -21.53 38.81 -4.71
C ASN A 82 -20.07 39.28 -4.74
N LYS A 83 -19.49 39.61 -3.58
CA LYS A 83 -18.08 40.00 -3.46
C LYS A 83 -17.16 38.83 -3.77
N VAL A 84 -17.45 37.64 -3.24
CA VAL A 84 -16.70 36.40 -3.53
C VAL A 84 -16.83 36.04 -5.02
N GLY A 85 -18.01 36.17 -5.61
CA GLY A 85 -18.23 35.98 -7.04
C GLY A 85 -17.44 36.97 -7.91
N HIS A 86 -17.35 38.24 -7.50
CA HIS A 86 -16.52 39.24 -8.18
C HIS A 86 -15.03 38.91 -8.08
N LEU A 87 -14.55 38.51 -6.89
CA LEU A 87 -13.16 38.12 -6.68
C LEU A 87 -12.79 36.86 -7.46
N ALA A 88 -13.68 35.88 -7.53
CA ALA A 88 -13.48 34.66 -8.31
C ALA A 88 -13.40 34.95 -9.83
N ARG A 89 -14.27 35.82 -10.36
CA ARG A 89 -14.19 36.26 -11.76
C ARG A 89 -12.93 37.07 -12.02
N GLN A 90 -12.55 37.98 -11.12
CA GLN A 90 -11.32 38.76 -11.26
C GLN A 90 -10.08 37.86 -11.23
N LEU A 91 -10.04 36.84 -10.37
CA LEU A 91 -8.99 35.81 -10.36
C LEU A 91 -8.96 35.00 -11.67
N HIS A 92 -10.13 34.60 -12.17
CA HIS A 92 -10.23 33.86 -13.42
C HIS A 92 -9.76 34.71 -14.61
N ASP A 93 -10.19 35.97 -14.69
CA ASP A 93 -9.80 36.90 -15.74
C ASP A 93 -8.28 37.17 -15.70
N THR A 94 -7.69 37.32 -14.50
CA THR A 94 -6.22 37.49 -14.38
C THR A 94 -5.45 36.22 -14.72
N LEU A 95 -5.90 35.03 -14.30
CA LEU A 95 -5.30 33.75 -14.68
C LEU A 95 -5.36 33.54 -16.20
N ARG A 96 -6.46 33.95 -16.83
CA ARG A 96 -6.65 33.89 -18.27
C ARG A 96 -5.79 34.91 -19.02
N GLU A 97 -5.67 36.13 -18.51
CA GLU A 97 -4.83 37.18 -19.08
C GLU A 97 -3.34 36.86 -18.97
N LEU A 98 -2.92 36.15 -17.91
CA LEU A 98 -1.56 35.61 -17.79
C LEU A 98 -1.34 34.29 -18.55
N GLY A 99 -2.38 33.71 -19.16
CA GLY A 99 -2.30 32.48 -19.96
C GLY A 99 -2.20 31.17 -19.15
N TYR A 100 -2.49 31.19 -17.84
CA TYR A 100 -2.43 30.01 -16.97
C TYR A 100 -3.71 29.19 -16.92
N ASP A 101 -4.80 29.67 -17.54
CA ASP A 101 -6.09 28.97 -17.58
C ASP A 101 -5.94 27.57 -18.19
N HIS A 102 -5.20 27.47 -19.31
CA HIS A 102 -4.92 26.19 -19.98
C HIS A 102 -4.00 25.29 -19.14
N ALA A 103 -2.99 25.86 -18.46
CA ALA A 103 -2.09 25.08 -17.62
C ALA A 103 -2.80 24.52 -16.37
N LEU A 104 -3.74 25.29 -15.79
CA LEU A 104 -4.54 24.84 -14.66
C LEU A 104 -5.57 23.79 -15.08
N GLU A 105 -6.20 23.95 -16.25
CA GLU A 105 -7.09 22.96 -16.84
C GLU A 105 -6.35 21.64 -17.17
N ASP A 106 -5.14 21.72 -17.74
CA ASP A 106 -4.28 20.57 -18.00
C ASP A 106 -3.92 19.82 -16.72
N VAL A 107 -3.49 20.54 -15.67
CA VAL A 107 -3.17 19.93 -14.36
C VAL A 107 -4.41 19.30 -13.73
N ALA A 108 -5.56 19.98 -13.77
CA ALA A 108 -6.82 19.45 -13.26
C ALA A 108 -7.24 18.16 -14.00
N ASN A 109 -6.99 18.08 -15.31
CA ASN A 109 -7.25 16.89 -16.12
C ASN A 109 -6.27 15.74 -15.84
N GLN A 110 -5.04 16.02 -15.38
CA GLN A 110 -4.03 15.01 -15.04
C GLN A 110 -4.15 14.46 -13.61
N MET A 111 -4.79 15.20 -12.68
CA MET A 111 -4.98 14.75 -11.30
C MET A 111 -5.68 13.38 -11.16
N PRO A 112 -6.75 13.06 -11.91
CA PRO A 112 -7.38 11.73 -11.87
C PRO A 112 -6.46 10.59 -12.30
N ASP A 113 -5.58 10.82 -13.28
CA ASP A 113 -4.60 9.82 -13.74
C ASP A 113 -3.52 9.60 -12.68
N ALA A 114 -2.95 10.67 -12.13
CA ALA A 114 -1.99 10.59 -11.03
C ALA A 114 -2.57 9.85 -9.82
N ARG A 115 -3.83 10.14 -9.44
CA ARG A 115 -4.52 9.42 -8.36
C ARG A 115 -4.64 7.93 -8.66
N SER A 116 -5.06 7.57 -9.87
CA SER A 116 -5.25 6.17 -10.28
C SER A 116 -3.92 5.39 -10.23
N ARG A 117 -2.82 6.03 -10.65
CA ARG A 117 -1.47 5.45 -10.56
C ARG A 117 -0.98 5.28 -9.12
N LEU A 118 -1.22 6.26 -8.24
CA LEU A 118 -0.88 6.14 -6.82
C LEU A 118 -1.69 5.03 -6.14
N THR A 119 -2.98 4.90 -6.47
CA THR A 119 -3.81 3.79 -6.00
C THR A 119 -3.28 2.44 -6.49
N TYR A 120 -2.87 2.35 -7.75
CA TYR A 120 -2.26 1.14 -8.31
C TYR A 120 -0.96 0.78 -7.57
N ILE A 121 -0.08 1.76 -7.31
CA ILE A 121 1.15 1.56 -6.53
C ILE A 121 0.81 1.01 -5.13
N ALA A 122 -0.17 1.61 -4.44
CA ALA A 122 -0.58 1.17 -3.11
C ALA A 122 -1.07 -0.29 -3.10
N GLN A 123 -1.96 -0.66 -4.01
CA GLN A 123 -2.46 -2.04 -4.14
C GLN A 123 -1.33 -3.03 -4.44
N MET A 124 -0.43 -2.65 -5.34
CA MET A 124 0.68 -3.47 -5.77
C MET A 124 1.67 -3.66 -4.60
N THR A 125 1.85 -2.63 -3.75
CA THR A 125 2.72 -2.68 -2.55
C THR A 125 2.14 -3.62 -1.51
N GLU A 126 0.83 -3.51 -1.27
CA GLU A 126 0.10 -4.37 -0.36
C GLU A 126 0.19 -5.85 -0.79
N SER A 127 0.01 -6.11 -2.09
CA SER A 127 0.13 -7.46 -2.64
C SER A 127 1.55 -8.03 -2.46
N ALA A 128 2.58 -7.23 -2.75
CA ALA A 128 3.97 -7.63 -2.58
C ALA A 128 4.31 -7.92 -1.11
N ALA A 129 3.90 -7.04 -0.19
CA ALA A 129 4.08 -7.22 1.24
C ALA A 129 3.37 -8.48 1.74
N SER A 130 2.13 -8.73 1.30
CA SER A 130 1.37 -9.93 1.64
C SER A 130 2.08 -11.20 1.17
N ARG A 131 2.59 -11.22 -0.07
CA ARG A 131 3.36 -12.38 -0.60
C ARG A 131 4.62 -12.65 0.22
N VAL A 132 5.38 -11.61 0.55
CA VAL A 132 6.60 -11.75 1.36
C VAL A 132 6.29 -12.28 2.75
N LEU A 133 5.24 -11.76 3.39
CA LEU A 133 4.82 -12.20 4.71
C LEU A 133 4.39 -13.67 4.69
N ASN A 134 3.53 -14.06 3.74
CA ASN A 134 3.07 -15.45 3.60
C ASN A 134 4.23 -16.43 3.34
N ALA A 135 5.17 -16.06 2.47
CA ALA A 135 6.35 -16.89 2.21
C ALA A 135 7.24 -17.03 3.45
N THR A 136 7.36 -15.95 4.24
CA THR A 136 8.11 -15.94 5.51
C THR A 136 7.43 -16.80 6.57
N ASP A 137 6.11 -16.73 6.70
CA ASP A 137 5.30 -17.53 7.62
C ASP A 137 5.43 -19.04 7.35
N ILE A 138 5.76 -19.43 6.12
CA ILE A 138 6.03 -20.83 5.75
C ILE A 138 7.51 -21.17 5.93
N ALA A 139 8.42 -20.29 5.53
CA ALA A 139 9.86 -20.56 5.54
C ALA A 139 10.45 -20.67 6.96
N ILE A 140 10.00 -19.83 7.90
CA ILE A 140 10.53 -19.82 9.28
C ILE A 140 10.27 -21.17 9.98
N PRO A 141 9.03 -21.70 10.03
CA PRO A 141 8.77 -22.99 10.67
C PRO A 141 9.54 -24.17 10.06
N LEU A 142 9.75 -24.16 8.74
CA LEU A 142 10.58 -25.18 8.07
C LEU A 142 12.02 -25.13 8.60
N GLN A 143 12.56 -23.93 8.79
CA GLN A 143 13.92 -23.75 9.28
C GLN A 143 14.06 -24.11 10.76
N ASP A 144 13.08 -23.76 11.57
CA ASP A 144 13.01 -24.12 12.99
C ASP A 144 12.95 -25.65 13.18
N ASP A 145 12.18 -26.37 12.35
CA ASP A 145 12.11 -27.84 12.41
C ASP A 145 13.46 -28.49 12.08
N ILE A 146 14.15 -28.01 11.04
CA ILE A 146 15.48 -28.50 10.67
C ILE A 146 16.48 -28.24 11.80
N GLU A 147 16.50 -27.03 12.36
CA GLU A 147 17.40 -26.67 13.46
C GLU A 147 17.17 -27.57 14.68
N LYS A 148 15.91 -27.72 15.10
CA LYS A 148 15.53 -28.54 16.25
C LYS A 148 15.87 -30.02 16.06
N ARG A 149 15.57 -30.57 14.88
CA ARG A 149 15.88 -31.98 14.57
C ARG A 149 17.39 -32.20 14.50
N SER A 150 18.12 -31.29 13.86
CA SER A 150 19.57 -31.35 13.76
C SER A 150 20.25 -31.28 15.13
N SER A 151 19.84 -30.35 16.01
CA SER A 151 20.40 -30.22 17.35
C SER A 151 20.09 -31.44 18.22
N THR A 152 18.85 -31.95 18.16
CA THR A 152 18.44 -33.16 18.89
C THR A 152 19.27 -34.37 18.46
N LEU A 153 19.49 -34.55 17.15
CA LEU A 153 20.34 -35.63 16.65
C LEU A 153 21.79 -35.43 17.10
N HIS A 154 22.33 -34.22 17.01
CA HIS A 154 23.69 -33.90 17.44
C HIS A 154 23.92 -34.26 18.92
N ASP A 155 23.03 -33.83 19.83
CA ASP A 155 23.13 -34.13 21.26
C ASP A 155 23.11 -35.64 21.55
N ARG A 156 22.31 -36.40 20.78
CA ARG A 156 22.27 -37.87 20.89
C ARG A 156 23.53 -38.53 20.35
N TRP A 157 24.12 -38.01 19.28
CA TRP A 157 25.42 -38.44 18.79
C TRP A 157 26.52 -38.14 19.82
N GLU A 158 26.49 -37.00 20.49
CA GLU A 158 27.41 -36.68 21.60
C GLU A 158 27.29 -37.65 22.78
N LYS A 159 26.07 -38.11 23.11
CA LYS A 159 25.89 -39.18 24.12
C LYS A 159 26.53 -40.50 23.69
N LEU A 160 26.43 -40.86 22.40
CA LEU A 160 27.11 -42.04 21.86
C LEU A 160 28.63 -41.94 22.05
N TYR A 161 29.23 -40.80 21.70
CA TYR A 161 30.69 -40.60 21.82
C TYR A 161 31.18 -40.57 23.27
N ARG A 162 30.30 -40.25 24.22
CA ARG A 162 30.56 -40.37 25.66
C ARG A 162 30.34 -41.79 26.21
N ASN A 163 30.00 -42.77 25.37
CA ASN A 163 29.60 -44.12 25.77
C ASN A 163 28.39 -44.15 26.73
N GLU A 164 27.51 -43.15 26.65
CA GLU A 164 26.30 -43.02 27.47
C GLU A 164 25.04 -43.58 26.77
N LEU A 165 25.20 -44.30 25.65
CA LEU A 165 24.11 -44.76 24.80
C LEU A 165 24.08 -46.29 24.67
N SER A 166 22.90 -46.89 24.81
CA SER A 166 22.72 -48.33 24.59
C SER A 166 22.69 -48.70 23.10
N VAL A 167 22.86 -50.00 22.80
CA VAL A 167 22.81 -50.52 21.42
C VAL A 167 21.43 -50.32 20.77
N GLU A 168 20.35 -50.40 21.54
CA GLU A 168 18.99 -50.19 21.05
C GLU A 168 18.75 -48.71 20.70
N GLU A 169 19.17 -47.80 21.58
CA GLU A 169 19.12 -46.36 21.34
C GLU A 169 20.00 -45.93 20.16
N PHE A 170 21.14 -46.59 19.96
CA PHE A 170 21.99 -46.38 18.79
C PHE A 170 21.29 -46.75 17.48
N LYS A 171 20.62 -47.91 17.44
CA LYS A 171 19.85 -48.34 16.26
C LYS A 171 18.73 -47.34 15.94
N ALA A 172 18.03 -46.85 16.97
CA ALA A 172 17.02 -45.81 16.82
C ALA A 172 17.64 -44.50 16.29
N LEU A 173 18.74 -44.04 16.89
CA LEU A 173 19.46 -42.84 16.45
C LEU A 173 19.93 -42.94 14.99
N ALA A 174 20.47 -44.09 14.57
CA ALA A 174 20.90 -44.31 13.20
C ALA A 174 19.73 -44.31 12.20
N ALA A 175 18.60 -44.91 12.57
CA ALA A 175 17.38 -44.89 11.76
C ALA A 175 16.80 -43.47 11.63
N GLU A 176 16.72 -42.74 12.74
CA GLU A 176 16.25 -41.34 12.76
C GLU A 176 17.18 -40.41 11.97
N THR A 177 18.50 -40.56 12.12
CA THR A 177 19.49 -39.80 11.35
C THR A 177 19.33 -40.07 9.85
N ARG A 178 19.14 -41.34 9.46
CA ARG A 178 18.88 -41.70 8.05
C ARG A 178 17.57 -41.08 7.54
N GLY A 179 16.52 -41.07 8.35
CA GLY A 179 15.25 -40.41 8.02
C GLY A 179 15.44 -38.90 7.80
N PHE A 180 16.04 -38.23 8.77
CA PHE A 180 16.36 -36.80 8.68
C PHE A 180 17.17 -36.45 7.44
N LEU A 181 18.26 -37.19 7.15
CA LEU A 181 19.05 -36.97 5.93
C LEU A 181 18.26 -37.21 4.64
N GLY A 182 17.25 -38.08 4.68
CA GLY A 182 16.31 -38.28 3.57
C GLY A 182 15.35 -37.11 3.37
N ASP A 183 14.98 -36.43 4.45
CA ASP A 183 14.05 -35.28 4.42
C ASP A 183 14.74 -33.96 4.03
N VAL A 184 16.04 -33.81 4.33
CA VAL A 184 16.83 -32.58 4.05
C VAL A 184 16.65 -32.05 2.61
N PRO A 185 16.69 -32.87 1.53
CA PRO A 185 16.44 -32.37 0.18
C PRO A 185 15.04 -31.80 -0.05
N ALA A 186 14.02 -32.32 0.64
CA ALA A 186 12.66 -31.78 0.55
C ALA A 186 12.59 -30.42 1.24
N PHE A 187 13.07 -30.34 2.48
CA PHE A 187 13.17 -29.06 3.20
C PHE A 187 13.91 -27.98 2.41
N ALA A 188 15.08 -28.31 1.84
CA ALA A 188 15.85 -27.37 1.05
C ALA A 188 15.09 -26.89 -0.21
N ARG A 189 14.29 -27.75 -0.82
CA ARG A 189 13.44 -27.38 -1.97
C ARG A 189 12.30 -26.47 -1.54
N ASP A 190 11.66 -26.78 -0.42
CA ASP A 190 10.51 -26.03 0.09
C ASP A 190 10.92 -24.63 0.55
N THR A 191 12.03 -24.51 1.30
CA THR A 191 12.61 -23.21 1.65
C THR A 191 13.01 -22.42 0.40
N ARG A 192 13.64 -23.07 -0.60
CA ARG A 192 13.98 -22.40 -1.87
C ARG A 192 12.75 -21.92 -2.63
N ALA A 193 11.64 -22.65 -2.58
CA ALA A 193 10.39 -22.22 -3.19
C ALA A 193 9.88 -20.93 -2.53
N GLN A 194 9.91 -20.84 -1.19
CA GLN A 194 9.51 -19.60 -0.50
C GLN A 194 10.44 -18.42 -0.81
N LEU A 195 11.76 -18.65 -0.91
CA LEU A 195 12.70 -17.61 -1.33
C LEU A 195 12.43 -17.12 -2.76
N ASN A 196 12.00 -18.01 -3.66
CA ASN A 196 11.59 -17.62 -5.01
C ASN A 196 10.30 -16.80 -5.00
N GLU A 197 9.32 -17.12 -4.16
CA GLU A 197 8.11 -16.30 -4.01
C GLU A 197 8.44 -14.89 -3.51
N ILE A 198 9.36 -14.77 -2.55
CA ILE A 198 9.87 -13.48 -2.07
C ILE A 198 10.57 -12.71 -3.19
N MET A 199 11.38 -13.39 -4.00
CA MET A 199 12.07 -12.77 -5.14
C MET A 199 11.09 -12.36 -6.25
N MET A 200 10.03 -13.13 -6.51
CA MET A 200 9.00 -12.74 -7.48
C MET A 200 8.15 -11.56 -6.97
N ALA A 201 8.00 -11.40 -5.65
CA ALA A 201 7.41 -10.19 -5.09
C ALA A 201 8.26 -8.93 -5.36
N GLN A 202 9.50 -9.07 -5.84
CA GLN A 202 10.41 -7.97 -6.17
C GLN A 202 10.10 -7.29 -7.52
N ASP A 203 9.36 -7.95 -8.43
CA ASP A 203 8.81 -7.35 -9.66
C ASP A 203 7.94 -6.12 -9.36
N PHE A 204 7.42 -6.04 -8.13
CA PHE A 204 6.75 -4.88 -7.55
C PHE A 204 7.61 -3.60 -7.61
N GLN A 205 8.91 -3.72 -7.31
CA GLN A 205 9.82 -2.58 -7.26
C GLN A 205 10.05 -2.01 -8.68
N ASP A 206 10.18 -2.87 -9.68
CA ASP A 206 10.39 -2.47 -11.07
C ASP A 206 9.13 -1.76 -11.63
N LEU A 207 7.95 -2.37 -11.45
CA LEU A 207 6.69 -1.75 -11.89
C LEU A 207 6.42 -0.42 -11.18
N THR A 208 6.66 -0.34 -9.88
CA THR A 208 6.47 0.91 -9.12
C THR A 208 7.44 1.99 -9.58
N GLY A 209 8.69 1.63 -9.89
CA GLY A 209 9.68 2.55 -10.47
C GLY A 209 9.24 3.12 -11.82
N GLN A 210 8.67 2.28 -12.69
CA GLN A 210 8.15 2.71 -13.98
C GLN A 210 6.94 3.65 -13.83
N VAL A 211 6.02 3.36 -12.90
CA VAL A 211 4.83 4.19 -12.67
C VAL A 211 5.20 5.54 -12.05
N ILE A 212 6.10 5.57 -11.06
CA ILE A 212 6.61 6.82 -10.47
C ILE A 212 7.29 7.67 -11.53
N LYS A 213 8.13 7.07 -12.38
CA LYS A 213 8.80 7.79 -13.47
C LYS A 213 7.80 8.47 -14.41
N LYS A 214 6.71 7.78 -14.78
CA LYS A 214 5.65 8.37 -15.62
C LYS A 214 4.92 9.53 -14.92
N ILE A 215 4.66 9.44 -13.61
CA ILE A 215 4.05 10.55 -12.85
C ILE A 215 4.99 11.77 -12.86
N VAL A 216 6.29 11.55 -12.64
CA VAL A 216 7.30 12.62 -12.63
C VAL A 216 7.49 13.23 -14.03
N GLU A 217 7.39 12.45 -15.11
CA GLU A 217 7.46 12.95 -16.49
C GLU A 217 6.19 13.71 -16.95
N MET A 218 5.06 13.54 -16.26
CA MET A 218 3.82 14.31 -16.48
C MET A 218 3.78 15.61 -15.68
N SER A 219 4.70 15.80 -14.73
CA SER A 219 4.83 17.01 -13.90
C SER A 219 5.67 18.08 -14.58
#